data_AF-A0AAD8BVM2-F1
#
_entry.id   AF-A0AAD8BVM2-F1
#
_cell.length_a   1.000
_cell.length_b   1.000
_cell.length_c   1.000
_cell.angle_alpha   90.00
_cell.angle_beta   90.00
_cell.angle_gamma   90.00
#
_symmetry.space_group_name_H-M   'P 1'
#
loop_
_entity.id
_entity.type
_entity.pdbx_description
1 polymer ?
#
loop_
_entity_poly.entity_id
_entity_poly.type
_entity_poly.pdbx_seq_one_letter_code
_entity_poly.pdbx_strand_id
1 'polypeptide(L)'
;MVSFIFFPETNCVIATISRDQPAPTTSQKLNSVTLQGELHKTISENSYLQVTWRNAKFSESGKYFCGAHVNNVIGQRDLFQEELVVSVQRPTHDDLVKVVYELQRQVDKWKNSQQFSEQNISNINADLRKYNNSMMSVKEDLKNNQQKLESFAEGLTISQQNIQSVIEDFRINQRHIETVQDDLKITKQNVKTVKDDLKITKQNVETVKDDLKITKQNVETVKDDLKITKQNVESVQDNLKITKQNVETVQVDLKITKQNVETVKDDLKITKQNVETVQDDLKITKQNVETVQDDFKITKQNVETVKDDLKITKQNIESVQDNLKITKQNVETVKDDLKITKQNIENVNKDVKMNQQNMDIF
;
A
#
# COMPACT_ATOMS: atom_id res chain seq x y z
N MET A 1 130.71 82.66 -56.99
CA MET A 1 129.23 82.59 -57.07
C MET A 1 128.88 82.02 -58.44
N VAL A 2 128.04 80.99 -58.54
CA VAL A 2 127.64 80.38 -59.82
C VAL A 2 126.13 80.48 -59.96
N SER A 3 125.65 80.93 -61.11
CA SER A 3 124.22 81.04 -61.45
C SER A 3 123.97 80.51 -62.86
N PHE A 4 122.96 79.64 -63.02
CA PHE A 4 122.44 79.25 -64.34
C PHE A 4 121.21 80.07 -64.66
N ILE A 5 121.11 80.54 -65.89
CA ILE A 5 120.09 81.48 -66.37
C ILE A 5 119.59 80.96 -67.71
N PHE A 6 118.29 80.70 -67.82
CA PHE A 6 117.63 80.40 -69.07
C PHE A 6 116.82 81.62 -69.51
N PHE A 7 117.05 82.13 -70.72
CA PHE A 7 116.46 83.38 -71.20
C PHE A 7 116.27 83.36 -72.73
N PRO A 8 115.23 83.99 -73.29
CA PRO A 8 115.07 84.14 -74.72
C PRO A 8 115.97 85.27 -75.23
N GLU A 9 116.20 85.31 -76.54
CA GLU A 9 117.01 86.33 -77.24
C GLU A 9 116.63 87.79 -76.92
N THR A 10 115.39 88.02 -76.45
CA THR A 10 114.90 89.33 -75.98
C THR A 10 115.42 89.74 -74.59
N ASN A 11 116.46 89.06 -74.07
CA ASN A 11 117.21 89.35 -72.84
C ASN A 11 116.38 89.40 -71.54
N CYS A 12 115.20 88.77 -71.51
CA CYS A 12 114.37 88.68 -70.31
C CYS A 12 114.50 87.30 -69.68
N VAL A 13 115.15 87.20 -68.52
CA VAL A 13 115.39 85.91 -67.87
C VAL A 13 114.08 85.16 -67.61
N ILE A 14 113.99 83.90 -68.06
CA ILE A 14 112.84 83.02 -67.85
C ILE A 14 113.02 82.23 -66.57
N ALA A 15 114.21 81.68 -66.34
CA ALA A 15 114.49 80.91 -65.14
C ALA A 15 115.93 81.13 -64.70
N THR A 16 116.15 81.27 -63.39
CA THR A 16 117.49 81.32 -62.80
C THR A 16 117.57 80.37 -61.63
N ILE A 17 118.73 79.74 -61.44
CA ILE A 17 119.11 79.09 -60.19
C ILE A 17 120.51 79.58 -59.82
N SER A 18 120.73 79.91 -58.54
CA SER A 18 122.03 80.41 -58.07
C SER A 18 122.45 79.72 -56.78
N ARG A 19 123.75 79.71 -56.45
CA ARG A 19 124.19 79.10 -55.18
C ARG A 19 123.59 79.74 -53.93
N ASP A 20 123.24 81.02 -54.02
CA ASP A 20 122.68 81.79 -52.90
C ASP A 20 121.15 81.65 -52.84
N GLN A 21 120.53 81.20 -53.94
CA GLN A 21 119.13 80.80 -54.04
C GLN A 21 119.03 79.48 -54.83
N PRO A 22 119.21 78.32 -54.15
CA PRO A 22 119.29 77.02 -54.81
C PRO A 22 117.93 76.51 -55.33
N ALA A 23 116.82 77.18 -55.03
CA ALA A 23 115.55 76.91 -55.71
C ALA A 23 115.49 77.68 -57.04
N PRO A 24 115.18 77.02 -58.17
CA PRO A 24 114.95 77.73 -59.43
C PRO A 24 113.84 78.76 -59.27
N THR A 25 114.13 80.00 -59.66
CA THR A 25 113.18 81.11 -59.64
C THR A 25 112.89 81.56 -61.05
N THR A 26 111.63 81.90 -61.31
CA THR A 26 111.23 82.54 -62.56
C THR A 26 111.16 84.05 -62.36
N SER A 27 111.71 84.80 -63.31
CA SER A 27 111.55 86.27 -63.38
C SER A 27 110.33 86.70 -64.19
N GLN A 28 109.59 85.76 -64.80
CA GLN A 28 108.30 86.00 -65.43
C GLN A 28 107.22 85.02 -64.96
N LYS A 29 105.99 85.55 -64.78
CA LYS A 29 104.78 84.74 -64.63
C LYS A 29 104.37 84.20 -66.02
N LEU A 30 105.11 83.23 -66.56
CA LEU A 30 104.56 82.39 -67.64
C LEU A 30 103.62 81.37 -67.00
N ASN A 31 102.32 81.52 -67.24
CA ASN A 31 101.24 80.77 -66.57
C ASN A 31 101.19 79.26 -66.88
N SER A 32 102.18 78.72 -67.57
CA SER A 32 102.23 77.32 -67.94
C SER A 32 103.65 76.79 -68.11
N VAL A 33 104.60 77.36 -67.37
CA VAL A 33 105.96 76.84 -67.24
C VAL A 33 106.15 76.25 -65.85
N THR A 34 106.55 74.98 -65.77
CA THR A 34 107.03 74.37 -64.51
C THR A 34 108.55 74.24 -64.56
N LEU A 35 109.22 74.70 -63.49
CA LEU A 35 110.67 74.72 -63.37
C LEU A 35 111.15 73.69 -62.35
N GLN A 36 112.23 73.01 -62.67
CA GLN A 36 113.00 72.16 -61.77
C GLN A 36 114.48 72.38 -62.02
N GLY A 37 115.34 72.28 -61.01
CA GLY A 37 116.77 72.50 -61.20
C GLY A 37 117.54 72.38 -59.91
N GLU A 38 118.82 72.05 -60.03
CA GLU A 38 119.70 71.75 -58.91
C GLU A 38 121.15 72.14 -59.26
N LEU A 39 121.84 72.78 -58.32
CA LEU A 39 123.25 73.19 -58.46
C LEU A 39 124.14 72.36 -57.54
N HIS A 40 124.93 71.47 -58.13
CA HIS A 40 125.88 70.62 -57.43
C HIS A 40 127.23 71.33 -57.19
N LYS A 41 127.86 71.07 -56.03
CA LYS A 41 129.13 71.72 -55.63
C LYS A 41 130.38 70.98 -56.12
N THR A 42 130.23 69.71 -56.46
CA THR A 42 131.30 68.80 -56.88
C THR A 42 131.22 68.56 -58.39
N ILE A 43 132.37 68.32 -59.01
CA ILE A 43 132.49 67.97 -60.44
C ILE A 43 131.88 66.60 -60.78
N SER A 44 131.48 65.81 -59.77
CA SER A 44 130.91 64.47 -59.95
C SER A 44 129.43 64.47 -60.36
N GLU A 45 128.73 65.58 -60.19
CA GLU A 45 127.29 65.70 -60.47
C GLU A 45 127.03 66.92 -61.34
N ASN A 46 126.29 66.73 -62.44
CA ASN A 46 125.94 67.83 -63.33
C ASN A 46 124.87 68.70 -62.67
N SER A 47 125.12 70.00 -62.64
CA SER A 47 124.07 70.97 -62.32
C SER A 47 123.12 71.09 -63.50
N TYR A 48 121.81 71.26 -63.27
CA TYR A 48 120.83 71.39 -64.36
C TYR A 48 119.67 72.34 -64.03
N LEU A 49 119.00 72.78 -65.08
CA LEU A 49 117.78 73.58 -65.03
C LEU A 49 116.83 73.05 -66.12
N GLN A 50 115.68 72.51 -65.72
CA GLN A 50 114.63 71.97 -66.58
C GLN A 50 113.43 72.92 -66.61
N VAL A 51 112.95 73.18 -67.83
CA VAL A 51 111.81 74.05 -68.13
C VAL A 51 110.76 73.23 -68.88
N THR A 52 109.55 73.07 -68.33
CA THR A 52 108.46 72.35 -69.00
C THR A 52 107.33 73.32 -69.34
N TRP A 53 107.01 73.44 -70.62
CA TRP A 53 105.89 74.26 -71.11
C TRP A 53 104.63 73.43 -71.35
N ARG A 54 103.49 73.91 -70.86
CA ARG A 54 102.15 73.42 -71.22
C ARG A 54 101.44 74.46 -72.08
N ASN A 55 100.73 74.01 -73.12
CA ASN A 55 99.96 74.89 -73.99
C ASN A 55 100.79 76.04 -74.58
N ALA A 56 101.99 75.69 -75.07
CA ALA A 56 102.94 76.66 -75.61
C ALA A 56 102.30 77.45 -76.76
N LYS A 57 102.52 78.76 -76.76
CA LYS A 57 101.97 79.67 -77.78
C LYS A 57 102.93 79.79 -78.95
N PHE A 58 102.40 80.07 -80.14
CA PHE A 58 103.25 80.31 -81.31
C PHE A 58 104.26 81.45 -81.08
N SER A 59 103.85 82.48 -80.32
CA SER A 59 104.71 83.60 -79.88
C SER A 59 105.87 83.20 -78.96
N GLU A 60 105.85 81.98 -78.43
CA GLU A 60 106.92 81.41 -77.60
C GLU A 60 107.88 80.56 -78.45
N SER A 61 107.73 80.56 -79.77
CA SER A 61 108.77 80.04 -80.66
C SER A 61 109.92 81.04 -80.74
N GLY A 62 111.15 80.56 -80.68
CA GLY A 62 112.32 81.42 -80.71
C GLY A 62 113.59 80.74 -80.26
N LYS A 63 114.65 81.53 -80.24
CA LYS A 63 115.94 81.15 -79.65
C LYS A 63 115.91 81.40 -78.16
N TYR A 64 116.22 80.34 -77.43
CA TYR A 64 116.41 80.37 -76.01
C TYR A 64 117.86 80.05 -75.69
N PHE A 65 118.40 80.71 -74.69
CA PHE A 65 119.77 80.54 -74.25
C PHE A 65 119.77 79.98 -72.85
N CYS A 66 120.61 78.97 -72.62
CA CYS A 66 120.97 78.52 -71.29
C CYS A 66 122.38 79.02 -70.99
N GLY A 67 122.50 79.99 -70.09
CA GLY A 67 123.74 80.61 -69.67
C GLY A 67 124.18 80.20 -68.27
N ALA A 68 125.49 80.17 -68.02
CA ALA A 68 126.11 79.95 -66.73
C ALA A 68 127.06 81.11 -66.40
N HIS A 69 126.71 81.90 -65.40
CA HIS A 69 127.55 82.95 -64.85
C HIS A 69 128.40 82.38 -63.71
N VAL A 70 129.72 82.51 -63.81
CA VAL A 70 130.68 82.04 -62.81
C VAL A 70 131.56 83.21 -62.37
N ASN A 71 131.51 83.57 -61.09
CA ASN A 71 132.46 84.53 -60.50
C ASN A 71 133.69 83.75 -59.99
N ASN A 72 134.84 83.98 -60.61
CA ASN A 72 136.12 83.36 -60.24
C ASN A 72 136.71 83.98 -58.97
N VAL A 73 137.64 83.27 -58.32
CA VAL A 73 138.29 83.64 -57.04
C VAL A 73 139.00 85.00 -57.05
N ILE A 74 139.26 85.57 -58.23
CA ILE A 74 139.90 86.87 -58.44
C ILE A 74 138.89 88.01 -58.68
N GLY A 75 137.58 87.73 -58.58
CA GLY A 75 136.49 88.70 -58.77
C GLY A 75 136.04 88.90 -60.23
N GLN A 76 136.65 88.20 -61.19
CA GLN A 76 136.27 88.24 -62.61
C GLN A 76 135.01 87.40 -62.89
N ARG A 77 134.10 87.89 -63.76
CA ARG A 77 132.88 87.19 -64.16
C ARG A 77 133.07 86.51 -65.52
N ASP A 78 132.99 85.18 -65.53
CA ASP A 78 132.92 84.38 -66.75
C ASP A 78 131.44 84.05 -67.07
N LEU A 79 131.12 84.02 -68.35
CA LEU A 79 129.80 83.68 -68.86
C LEU A 79 129.91 82.62 -69.96
N PHE A 80 129.31 81.46 -69.73
CA PHE A 80 129.11 80.40 -70.73
C PHE A 80 127.65 80.44 -71.20
N GLN A 81 127.36 80.18 -72.47
CA GLN A 81 125.99 80.15 -72.98
C GLN A 81 125.83 79.18 -74.15
N GLU A 82 124.72 78.45 -74.17
CA GLU A 82 124.31 77.55 -75.27
C GLU A 82 122.92 77.92 -75.81
N GLU A 83 122.71 77.77 -77.12
CA GLU A 83 121.48 78.12 -77.82
C GLU A 83 120.58 76.88 -78.05
N LEU A 84 119.28 77.03 -77.79
CA LEU A 84 118.21 76.09 -78.09
C LEU A 84 117.12 76.77 -78.91
N VAL A 85 116.82 76.25 -80.10
CA VAL A 85 115.71 76.74 -80.92
C VAL A 85 114.46 75.93 -80.61
N VAL A 86 113.42 76.59 -80.10
CA VAL A 86 112.10 75.99 -79.85
C VAL A 86 111.13 76.49 -80.91
N SER A 87 110.46 75.57 -81.61
CA SER A 87 109.43 75.88 -82.61
C SER A 87 108.10 75.25 -82.22
N VAL A 88 107.14 76.07 -81.82
CA VAL A 88 105.78 75.64 -81.50
C VAL A 88 104.97 75.56 -82.80
N GLN A 89 104.54 74.37 -83.19
CA GLN A 89 103.74 74.16 -84.40
C GLN A 89 102.24 74.23 -84.11
N ARG A 90 101.46 74.66 -85.12
CA ARG A 90 100.00 74.59 -85.06
C ARG A 90 99.56 73.14 -85.21
N PRO A 91 98.51 72.71 -84.49
CA PRO A 91 97.89 71.41 -84.72
C PRO A 91 97.55 71.23 -86.20
N THR A 92 97.81 70.04 -86.71
CA THR A 92 97.55 69.68 -88.11
C THR A 92 96.16 69.06 -88.26
N HIS A 93 95.71 68.86 -89.50
CA HIS A 93 94.48 68.11 -89.77
C HIS A 93 94.57 66.66 -89.24
N ASP A 94 95.76 66.04 -89.28
CA ASP A 94 95.97 64.68 -88.77
C ASP A 94 95.79 64.60 -87.24
N ASP A 95 96.21 65.65 -86.51
CA ASP A 95 96.00 65.74 -85.07
C ASP A 95 94.50 65.84 -84.74
N LEU A 96 93.73 66.60 -85.54
CA LEU A 96 92.28 66.65 -85.42
C LEU A 96 91.63 65.31 -85.79
N VAL A 97 92.07 64.63 -86.84
CA VAL A 97 91.55 63.32 -87.25
C VAL A 97 91.74 62.27 -86.14
N LYS A 98 92.88 62.25 -85.45
CA LYS A 98 93.11 61.36 -84.29
C LYS A 98 92.14 61.63 -83.15
N VAL A 99 91.90 62.91 -82.82
CA VAL A 99 90.94 63.28 -81.77
C VAL A 99 89.51 62.90 -82.17
N VAL A 100 89.12 63.16 -83.43
CA VAL A 100 87.81 62.77 -83.97
C VAL A 100 87.61 61.26 -83.93
N TYR A 101 88.64 60.48 -84.29
CA TYR A 101 88.58 59.02 -84.24
C TYR A 101 88.42 58.50 -82.80
N GLU A 102 89.15 59.06 -81.84
CA GLU A 102 89.01 58.67 -80.43
C GLU A 102 87.65 59.07 -79.84
N LEU A 103 87.13 60.25 -80.20
CA LEU A 103 85.78 60.68 -79.83
C LEU A 103 84.71 59.75 -80.44
N GLN A 104 84.86 59.35 -81.71
CA GLN A 104 83.96 58.41 -82.36
C GLN A 104 83.94 57.06 -81.64
N ARG A 105 85.13 56.53 -81.28
CA ARG A 105 85.26 55.29 -80.52
C ARG A 105 84.61 55.39 -79.14
N GLN A 106 84.71 56.54 -78.48
CA GLN A 106 84.01 56.79 -77.22
C GLN A 106 82.50 56.76 -77.46
N VAL A 107 81.99 57.51 -78.44
CA VAL A 107 80.55 57.52 -78.79
C VAL A 107 80.02 56.11 -79.04
N ASP A 108 80.76 55.26 -79.75
CA ASP A 108 80.37 53.87 -79.99
C ASP A 108 80.34 53.04 -78.70
N LYS A 109 81.30 53.22 -77.79
CA LYS A 109 81.28 52.59 -76.46
C LYS A 109 80.07 53.04 -75.63
N TRP A 110 79.76 54.33 -75.65
CA TRP A 110 78.57 54.88 -74.97
C TRP A 110 77.29 54.31 -75.57
N LYS A 111 77.19 54.23 -76.90
CA LYS A 111 76.04 53.66 -77.61
C LYS A 111 75.81 52.19 -77.25
N ASN A 112 76.88 51.38 -77.22
CA ASN A 112 76.78 49.97 -76.81
C ASN A 112 76.37 49.84 -75.34
N SER A 113 76.90 50.70 -74.46
CA SER A 113 76.53 50.71 -73.03
C SER A 113 75.07 51.11 -72.83
N GLN A 114 74.60 52.10 -73.59
CA GLN A 114 73.21 52.53 -73.60
C GLN A 114 72.30 51.38 -74.04
N GLN A 115 72.61 50.71 -75.15
CA GLN A 115 71.82 49.58 -75.63
C GLN A 115 71.75 48.43 -74.61
N PHE A 116 72.87 48.12 -73.93
CA PHE A 116 72.89 47.14 -72.86
C PHE A 116 72.00 47.56 -71.67
N SER A 117 72.03 48.84 -71.30
CA SER A 117 71.17 49.37 -70.23
C SER A 117 69.68 49.30 -70.59
N GLU A 118 69.32 49.61 -71.84
CA GLU A 118 67.95 49.49 -72.35
C GLU A 118 67.46 48.04 -72.30
N GLN A 119 68.31 47.08 -72.66
CA GLN A 119 67.99 45.66 -72.57
C GLN A 119 67.78 45.22 -71.11
N ASN A 120 68.63 45.67 -70.18
CA ASN A 120 68.44 45.37 -68.76
C ASN A 120 67.15 45.95 -68.20
N ILE A 121 66.80 47.19 -68.58
CA ILE A 121 65.53 47.82 -68.17
C ILE A 121 64.34 47.02 -68.71
N SER A 122 64.41 46.56 -69.97
CA SER A 122 63.36 45.72 -70.56
C SER A 122 63.17 44.41 -69.79
N ASN A 123 64.26 43.73 -69.45
CA ASN A 123 64.23 42.50 -68.67
C ASN A 123 63.65 42.73 -67.26
N ILE A 124 64.09 43.79 -66.57
CA ILE A 124 63.55 44.16 -65.24
C ILE A 124 62.06 44.44 -65.32
N ASN A 125 61.60 45.14 -66.35
CA ASN A 125 60.17 45.41 -66.55
C ASN A 125 59.37 44.13 -66.83
N ALA A 126 59.93 43.16 -67.54
CA ALA A 126 59.30 41.86 -67.75
C ALA A 126 59.15 41.08 -66.44
N ASP A 127 60.20 41.06 -65.61
CA ASP A 127 60.18 40.44 -64.28
C ASP A 127 59.17 41.14 -63.35
N LEU A 128 59.13 42.46 -63.33
CA LEU A 128 58.16 43.23 -62.54
C LEU A 128 56.71 42.89 -62.94
N ARG A 129 56.42 42.73 -64.24
CA ARG A 129 55.10 42.28 -64.71
C ARG A 129 54.77 40.88 -64.21
N LYS A 130 55.75 39.96 -64.25
CA LYS A 130 55.57 38.59 -63.74
C LYS A 130 55.28 38.60 -62.25
N TYR A 131 56.05 39.33 -61.45
CA TYR A 131 55.82 39.46 -60.01
C TYR A 131 54.46 40.10 -59.69
N ASN A 132 54.05 41.13 -60.44
CA ASN A 132 52.76 41.77 -60.27
C ASN A 132 51.60 40.79 -60.54
N ASN A 133 51.69 39.97 -61.58
CA ASN A 133 50.68 38.95 -61.88
C ASN A 133 50.63 37.87 -60.79
N SER A 134 51.78 37.41 -60.30
CA SER A 134 51.83 36.47 -59.17
C SER A 134 51.23 37.08 -57.90
N MET A 135 51.52 38.35 -57.60
CA MET A 135 50.95 39.07 -56.47
C MET A 135 49.42 39.17 -56.57
N MET A 136 48.88 39.43 -57.77
CA MET A 136 47.44 39.46 -58.01
C MET A 136 46.79 38.08 -57.80
N SER A 137 47.43 37.00 -58.26
CA SER A 137 46.98 35.63 -58.00
C SER A 137 46.93 35.33 -56.50
N VAL A 138 48.01 35.64 -55.77
CA VAL A 138 48.08 35.42 -54.32
C VAL A 138 47.02 36.23 -53.58
N LYS A 139 46.74 37.46 -54.02
CA LYS A 139 45.69 38.30 -53.45
C LYS A 139 44.31 37.68 -53.61
N GLU A 140 44.03 37.09 -54.78
CA GLU A 140 42.76 36.42 -55.04
C GLU A 140 42.63 35.14 -54.22
N ASP A 141 43.69 34.34 -54.12
CA ASP A 141 43.72 33.13 -53.28
C ASP A 141 43.48 33.47 -51.80
N LEU A 142 44.07 34.57 -51.30
CA LEU A 142 43.86 35.04 -49.94
C LEU A 142 42.39 35.41 -49.69
N LYS A 143 41.76 36.13 -50.63
CA LYS A 143 40.34 36.51 -50.55
C LYS A 143 39.44 35.28 -50.54
N ASN A 144 39.71 34.29 -51.41
CA ASN A 144 38.96 33.03 -51.45
C ASN A 144 39.11 32.24 -50.15
N ASN A 145 40.31 32.21 -49.57
CA ASN A 145 40.54 31.54 -48.29
C ASN A 145 39.85 32.26 -47.13
N GLN A 146 39.78 33.60 -47.15
CA GLN A 146 39.02 34.37 -46.18
C GLN A 146 37.53 33.99 -46.21
N GLN A 147 36.92 33.94 -47.39
CA GLN A 147 35.51 33.55 -47.54
C GLN A 147 35.25 32.11 -47.07
N LYS A 148 36.18 31.18 -47.36
CA LYS A 148 36.09 29.81 -46.84
C LYS A 148 36.13 29.77 -45.31
N LEU A 149 37.03 30.53 -44.69
CA LEU A 149 37.12 30.63 -43.24
C LEU A 149 35.83 31.19 -42.61
N GLU A 150 35.23 32.21 -43.23
CA GLU A 150 33.94 32.76 -42.81
C GLU A 150 32.84 31.68 -42.88
N SER A 151 32.73 30.95 -43.99
CA SER A 151 31.75 29.86 -44.13
C SER A 151 31.96 28.71 -43.14
N PHE A 152 33.22 28.39 -42.80
CA PHE A 152 33.53 27.40 -41.77
C PHE A 152 33.13 27.89 -40.38
N ALA A 153 33.36 29.16 -40.07
CA ALA A 153 32.95 29.76 -38.79
C ALA A 153 31.43 29.73 -38.61
N GLU A 154 30.67 30.01 -39.68
CA GLU A 154 29.21 29.87 -39.68
C GLU A 154 28.79 28.41 -39.46
N GLY A 155 29.41 27.45 -40.16
CA GLY A 155 29.14 26.02 -40.00
C GLY A 155 29.43 25.50 -38.59
N LEU A 156 30.50 25.98 -37.95
CA LEU A 156 30.81 25.69 -36.56
C LEU A 156 29.76 26.25 -35.60
N THR A 157 29.29 27.47 -35.86
CA THR A 157 28.24 28.12 -35.04
C THR A 157 26.93 27.33 -35.11
N ILE A 158 26.51 26.89 -36.30
CA ILE A 158 25.31 26.05 -36.47
C ILE A 158 25.48 24.71 -35.75
N SER A 159 26.65 24.08 -35.90
CA SER A 159 26.95 22.82 -35.22
C SER A 159 26.92 22.97 -33.69
N GLN A 160 27.42 24.09 -33.15
CA GLN A 160 27.34 24.39 -31.72
C GLN A 160 25.89 24.56 -31.26
N GLN A 161 25.04 25.25 -32.03
CA GLN A 161 23.61 25.39 -31.72
C GLN A 161 22.88 24.03 -31.74
N ASN A 162 23.16 23.18 -32.73
CA ASN A 162 22.59 21.84 -32.82
C ASN A 162 22.99 20.97 -31.61
N ILE A 163 24.26 21.03 -31.19
CA ILE A 163 24.74 20.33 -30.00
C ILE A 163 24.00 20.81 -28.74
N GLN A 164 23.79 22.12 -28.59
CA GLN A 164 23.02 22.65 -27.45
C GLN A 164 21.57 22.17 -27.46
N SER A 165 20.92 22.10 -28.63
CA SER A 165 19.57 21.54 -28.75
C SER A 165 19.52 20.08 -28.31
N VAL A 166 20.46 19.25 -28.78
CA VAL A 166 20.55 17.83 -28.42
C VAL A 166 20.78 17.64 -26.92
N ILE A 167 21.62 18.50 -26.31
CA ILE A 167 21.85 18.47 -24.86
C ILE A 167 20.55 18.77 -24.11
N GLU A 168 19.73 19.72 -24.58
CA GLU A 168 18.47 20.04 -23.92
C GLU A 168 17.43 18.92 -24.07
N ASP A 169 17.32 18.32 -25.25
CA ASP A 169 16.49 17.13 -25.48
C ASP A 169 16.91 15.98 -24.55
N PHE A 170 18.23 15.78 -24.37
CA PHE A 170 18.74 14.78 -23.43
C PHE A 170 18.33 15.06 -21.98
N ARG A 171 18.39 16.33 -21.53
CA ARG A 171 17.91 16.72 -20.19
C ARG A 171 16.42 16.51 -20.00
N ILE A 172 15.62 16.80 -21.02
CA ILE A 172 14.17 16.55 -21.01
C ILE A 172 13.91 15.05 -20.86
N ASN A 173 14.59 14.22 -21.66
CA ASN A 173 14.46 12.77 -21.59
C ASN A 173 14.90 12.22 -20.23
N GLN A 174 15.96 12.76 -19.63
CA GLN A 174 16.40 12.37 -18.29
C GLN A 174 15.31 12.62 -17.24
N ARG A 175 14.68 13.81 -17.25
CA ARG A 175 13.55 14.12 -16.36
C ARG A 175 12.35 13.21 -16.61
N HIS A 176 12.05 12.89 -17.86
CA HIS A 176 10.96 11.97 -18.18
C HIS A 176 11.22 10.56 -17.62
N ILE A 177 12.46 10.07 -17.71
CA ILE A 177 12.86 8.80 -17.13
C ILE A 177 12.69 8.81 -15.61
N GLU A 178 13.06 9.89 -14.92
CA GLU A 178 12.86 10.04 -13.47
C GLU A 178 11.37 9.97 -13.11
N THR A 179 10.50 10.69 -13.84
CA THR A 179 9.05 10.62 -13.64
C THR A 179 8.51 9.20 -13.82
N VAL A 180 8.91 8.51 -14.89
CA VAL A 180 8.49 7.12 -15.15
C VAL A 180 8.95 6.18 -14.04
N GLN A 181 10.14 6.38 -13.47
CA GLN A 181 10.63 5.60 -12.34
C GLN A 181 9.77 5.80 -11.08
N ASP A 182 9.33 7.03 -10.82
CA ASP A 182 8.48 7.33 -9.67
C ASP A 182 7.06 6.76 -9.86
N ASP A 183 6.48 6.87 -11.06
CA ASP A 183 5.21 6.23 -11.40
C ASP A 183 5.28 4.71 -11.24
N LEU A 184 6.39 4.09 -11.61
CA LEU A 184 6.61 2.66 -11.42
C LEU A 184 6.70 2.27 -9.95
N LYS A 185 7.34 3.09 -9.09
CA LYS A 185 7.36 2.87 -7.63
C LYS A 185 5.95 2.96 -7.04
N ILE A 186 5.16 3.95 -7.43
CA ILE A 186 3.77 4.12 -7.00
C ILE A 186 2.93 2.91 -7.42
N THR A 187 3.05 2.51 -8.70
CA THR A 187 2.34 1.35 -9.24
C THR A 187 2.69 0.08 -8.47
N LYS A 188 3.97 -0.15 -8.16
CA LYS A 188 4.42 -1.30 -7.36
C LYS A 188 3.81 -1.30 -5.96
N GLN A 189 3.71 -0.13 -5.32
CA GLN A 189 3.07 0.01 -4.02
C GLN A 189 1.57 -0.27 -4.09
N ASN A 190 0.87 0.24 -5.09
CA ASN A 190 -0.56 -0.01 -5.31
C ASN A 190 -0.84 -1.50 -5.54
N VAL A 191 -0.02 -2.19 -6.35
CA VAL A 191 -0.12 -3.63 -6.56
C VAL A 191 0.05 -4.41 -5.26
N LYS A 192 0.97 -3.98 -4.38
CA LYS A 192 1.14 -4.60 -3.06
C LYS A 192 -0.11 -4.41 -2.19
N THR A 193 -0.67 -3.20 -2.14
CA THR A 193 -1.91 -2.92 -1.40
C THR A 193 -3.07 -3.80 -1.90
N VAL A 194 -3.30 -3.86 -3.22
CA VAL A 194 -4.35 -4.71 -3.81
C VAL A 194 -4.16 -6.19 -3.46
N LYS A 195 -2.92 -6.67 -3.41
CA LYS A 195 -2.61 -8.05 -3.01
C LYS A 195 -2.97 -8.31 -1.54
N ASP A 196 -2.70 -7.36 -0.67
CA ASP A 196 -3.04 -7.46 0.75
C ASP A 196 -4.57 -7.41 0.96
N ASP A 197 -5.27 -6.52 0.26
CA ASP A 197 -6.74 -6.44 0.27
C ASP A 197 -7.40 -7.73 -0.24
N LEU A 198 -6.83 -8.34 -1.29
CA LEU A 198 -7.30 -9.63 -1.80
C LEU A 198 -7.12 -10.76 -0.77
N LYS A 199 -6.02 -10.73 0.00
CA LYS A 199 -5.78 -11.70 1.07
C LYS A 199 -6.80 -11.55 2.20
N ILE A 200 -7.12 -10.31 2.61
CA ILE A 200 -8.16 -10.03 3.61
C ILE A 200 -9.53 -10.48 3.10
N THR A 201 -9.86 -10.13 1.86
CA THR A 201 -11.13 -10.56 1.23
C THR A 201 -11.27 -12.07 1.23
N LYS A 202 -10.20 -12.80 0.88
CA LYS A 202 -10.19 -14.27 0.93
C LYS A 202 -10.44 -14.82 2.34
N GLN A 203 -9.83 -14.21 3.37
CA GLN A 203 -10.07 -14.60 4.76
C GLN A 203 -11.52 -14.37 5.16
N ASN A 204 -12.09 -13.21 4.84
CA ASN A 204 -13.49 -12.90 5.12
C ASN A 204 -14.45 -13.87 4.44
N VAL A 205 -14.18 -14.28 3.20
CA VAL A 205 -14.99 -15.28 2.48
C VAL A 205 -14.97 -16.64 3.19
N GLU A 206 -13.81 -17.10 3.68
CA GLU A 206 -13.75 -18.35 4.45
C GLU A 206 -14.50 -18.23 5.79
N THR A 207 -14.40 -17.10 6.50
CA THR A 207 -15.18 -16.85 7.72
C THR A 207 -16.69 -16.92 7.46
N VAL A 208 -17.18 -16.23 6.42
CA VAL A 208 -18.61 -16.28 6.05
C VAL A 208 -19.07 -17.70 5.71
N LYS A 209 -18.20 -18.50 5.07
CA LYS A 209 -18.49 -19.89 4.74
C LYS A 209 -18.60 -20.77 5.98
N ASP A 210 -17.74 -20.56 6.97
CA ASP A 210 -17.81 -21.25 8.26
C ASP A 210 -19.08 -20.85 9.04
N ASP A 211 -19.41 -19.56 9.08
CA ASP A 211 -20.64 -19.06 9.70
C ASP A 211 -21.91 -19.64 9.04
N LEU A 212 -21.90 -19.77 7.71
CA LEU A 212 -23.00 -20.39 6.97
C LEU A 212 -23.14 -21.88 7.30
N LYS A 213 -22.01 -22.59 7.51
CA LYS A 213 -22.02 -24.00 7.93
C LYS A 213 -22.61 -24.16 9.33
N ILE A 214 -22.24 -23.29 10.27
CA ILE A 214 -22.81 -23.27 11.63
C ILE A 214 -24.31 -22.96 11.57
N THR A 215 -24.70 -21.94 10.81
CA THR A 215 -26.11 -21.57 10.63
C THR A 215 -26.92 -22.75 10.08
N LYS A 216 -26.38 -23.48 9.09
CA LYS A 216 -27.02 -24.68 8.55
C LYS A 216 -27.20 -25.77 9.61
N GLN A 217 -26.20 -26.01 10.46
CA GLN A 217 -26.31 -26.98 11.55
C GLN A 217 -27.40 -26.57 12.55
N ASN A 218 -27.43 -25.30 12.96
CA ASN A 218 -28.45 -24.79 13.87
C ASN A 218 -29.86 -24.93 13.29
N VAL A 219 -30.05 -24.69 11.99
CA VAL A 219 -31.35 -24.89 11.32
C VAL A 219 -31.79 -26.35 11.36
N GLU A 220 -30.90 -27.31 11.13
CA GLU A 220 -31.24 -28.73 11.25
C GLU A 220 -31.59 -29.11 12.70
N THR A 221 -30.86 -28.59 13.70
CA THR A 221 -31.19 -28.81 15.12
C THR A 221 -32.59 -28.28 15.46
N VAL A 222 -32.93 -27.05 15.05
CA VAL A 222 -34.27 -26.48 15.28
C VAL A 222 -35.36 -27.32 14.62
N LYS A 223 -35.09 -27.88 13.44
CA LYS A 223 -36.03 -28.76 12.72
C LYS A 223 -36.25 -30.07 13.47
N ASP A 224 -35.21 -30.66 14.05
CA ASP A 224 -35.32 -31.85 14.89
C ASP A 224 -36.10 -31.55 16.18
N ASP A 225 -35.82 -30.44 16.85
CA ASP A 225 -36.56 -29.99 18.04
C ASP A 225 -38.04 -29.76 17.75
N LEU A 226 -38.37 -29.19 16.58
CA LEU A 226 -39.75 -29.00 16.14
C LEU A 226 -40.45 -30.35 15.91
N LYS A 227 -39.75 -31.34 15.38
CA LYS A 227 -40.28 -32.70 15.19
C LYS A 227 -40.58 -33.37 16.54
N ILE A 228 -39.68 -33.26 17.51
CA ILE A 228 -39.89 -33.77 18.88
C ILE A 228 -41.08 -33.06 19.53
N THR A 229 -41.14 -31.73 19.42
CA THR A 229 -42.26 -30.94 19.95
C THR A 229 -43.59 -31.40 19.37
N LYS A 230 -43.65 -31.65 18.06
CA LYS A 230 -44.85 -32.17 17.40
C LYS A 230 -45.27 -33.53 17.96
N GLN A 231 -44.33 -34.47 18.14
CA GLN A 231 -44.60 -35.78 18.74
C GLN A 231 -45.13 -35.67 20.17
N ASN A 232 -44.56 -34.77 20.98
CA ASN A 232 -45.03 -34.52 22.34
C ASN A 232 -46.45 -33.96 22.36
N VAL A 233 -46.79 -33.04 21.45
CA VAL A 233 -48.15 -32.50 21.31
C VAL A 233 -49.14 -33.61 20.93
N GLU A 234 -48.79 -34.47 19.97
CA GLU A 234 -49.63 -35.63 19.59
C GLU A 234 -49.85 -36.58 20.79
N SER A 235 -48.80 -36.88 21.56
CA SER A 235 -48.91 -37.72 22.78
C SER A 235 -49.82 -37.09 23.85
N VAL A 236 -49.70 -35.79 24.09
CA VAL A 236 -50.58 -35.07 25.03
C VAL A 236 -52.04 -35.12 24.56
N GLN A 237 -52.30 -34.96 23.26
CA GLN A 237 -53.66 -35.08 22.71
C GLN A 237 -54.26 -36.46 22.94
N ASP A 238 -53.48 -37.53 22.76
CA ASP A 238 -53.96 -38.90 23.00
C ASP A 238 -54.19 -39.17 24.50
N ASN A 239 -53.31 -38.70 25.39
CA ASN A 239 -53.55 -38.76 26.83
C ASN A 239 -54.81 -38.00 27.26
N LEU A 240 -55.09 -36.85 26.63
CA LEU A 240 -56.31 -36.08 26.88
C LEU A 240 -57.57 -36.85 26.44
N LYS A 241 -57.53 -37.56 25.31
CA LYS A 241 -58.62 -38.45 24.86
C LYS A 241 -58.87 -39.58 25.87
N ILE A 242 -57.82 -40.24 26.34
CA ILE A 242 -57.92 -41.31 27.35
C ILE A 242 -58.52 -40.76 28.64
N THR A 243 -58.03 -39.60 29.10
CA THR A 243 -58.57 -38.94 30.31
C THR A 243 -60.05 -38.63 30.15
N LYS A 244 -60.47 -38.12 28.98
CA LYS A 244 -61.87 -37.86 28.68
C LYS A 244 -62.72 -39.13 28.76
N GLN A 245 -62.26 -40.24 28.16
CA GLN A 245 -62.94 -41.54 28.24
C GLN A 245 -63.06 -42.04 29.69
N ASN A 246 -62.00 -41.94 30.49
CA ASN A 246 -62.03 -42.33 31.90
C ASN A 246 -63.03 -41.48 32.71
N VAL A 247 -63.11 -40.18 32.45
CA VAL A 247 -64.10 -39.29 33.08
C VAL A 247 -65.52 -39.70 32.68
N GLU A 248 -65.77 -40.04 31.41
CA GLU A 248 -67.06 -40.54 30.95
C GLU A 248 -67.44 -41.86 31.65
N THR A 249 -66.50 -42.81 31.82
CA THR A 249 -66.71 -44.05 32.58
C THR A 249 -67.07 -43.78 34.04
N VAL A 250 -66.30 -42.93 34.73
CA VAL A 250 -66.58 -42.56 36.12
C VAL A 250 -67.97 -41.92 36.27
N GLN A 251 -68.40 -41.10 35.31
CA GLN A 251 -69.75 -40.54 35.32
C GLN A 251 -70.83 -41.62 35.18
N VAL A 252 -70.60 -42.66 34.39
CA VAL A 252 -71.51 -43.81 34.29
C VAL A 252 -71.56 -44.59 35.60
N ASP A 253 -70.40 -44.90 36.19
CA ASP A 253 -70.33 -45.61 37.47
C ASP A 253 -71.00 -44.84 38.61
N LEU A 254 -70.85 -43.51 38.63
CA LEU A 254 -71.52 -42.65 39.60
C LEU A 254 -73.05 -42.68 39.44
N LYS A 255 -73.55 -42.72 38.20
CA LYS A 255 -75.00 -42.88 37.93
C LYS A 255 -75.51 -44.23 38.42
N ILE A 256 -74.78 -45.31 38.17
CA ILE A 256 -75.13 -46.66 38.66
C ILE A 256 -75.14 -46.69 40.18
N THR A 257 -74.09 -46.15 40.81
CA THR A 257 -73.99 -46.07 42.27
C THR A 257 -75.17 -45.31 42.87
N LYS A 258 -75.55 -44.16 42.27
CA LYS A 258 -76.71 -43.39 42.69
C LYS A 258 -78.00 -44.21 42.60
N GLN A 259 -78.19 -44.99 41.53
CA GLN A 259 -79.35 -45.86 41.36
C GLN A 259 -79.39 -46.95 42.43
N ASN A 260 -78.26 -47.62 42.69
CA ASN A 260 -78.15 -48.64 43.75
C ASN A 260 -78.48 -48.05 45.14
N VAL A 261 -78.02 -46.84 45.44
CA VAL A 261 -78.34 -46.15 46.71
C VAL A 261 -79.84 -45.90 46.85
N GLU A 262 -80.54 -45.48 45.79
CA GLU A 262 -82.01 -45.33 45.84
C GLU A 262 -82.70 -46.69 46.04
N THR A 263 -82.26 -47.75 45.37
CA THR A 263 -82.79 -49.12 45.59
C THR A 263 -82.63 -49.57 47.04
N VAL A 264 -81.44 -49.41 47.64
CA VAL A 264 -81.21 -49.75 49.05
C VAL A 264 -82.11 -48.95 49.99
N LYS A 265 -82.35 -47.67 49.67
CA LYS A 265 -83.25 -46.81 50.45
C LYS A 265 -84.70 -47.28 50.37
N ASP A 266 -85.15 -47.74 49.21
CA ASP A 266 -86.48 -48.35 49.05
C ASP A 266 -86.59 -49.68 49.82
N ASP A 267 -85.58 -50.54 49.74
CA ASP A 267 -85.52 -51.80 50.51
C ASP A 267 -85.56 -51.53 52.03
N LEU A 268 -84.85 -50.50 52.50
CA LEU A 268 -84.88 -50.08 53.90
C LEU A 268 -86.27 -49.60 54.33
N LYS A 269 -86.99 -48.91 53.44
CA LYS A 269 -88.37 -48.46 53.68
C LYS A 269 -89.33 -49.66 53.80
N ILE A 270 -89.20 -50.66 52.93
CA ILE A 270 -89.97 -51.91 53.00
C ILE A 270 -89.65 -52.66 54.30
N THR A 271 -88.38 -52.78 54.64
CA THR A 271 -87.93 -53.44 55.89
C THR A 271 -88.55 -52.77 57.11
N LYS A 272 -88.57 -51.42 57.14
CA LYS A 272 -89.22 -50.65 58.20
C LYS A 272 -90.72 -50.98 58.31
N GLN A 273 -91.44 -51.03 57.19
CA GLN A 273 -92.87 -51.40 57.18
C GLN A 273 -93.09 -52.81 57.71
N ASN A 274 -92.27 -53.79 57.31
CA ASN A 274 -92.36 -55.16 57.81
C ASN A 274 -92.14 -55.22 59.33
N VAL A 275 -91.18 -54.45 59.86
CA VAL A 275 -90.95 -54.35 61.32
C VAL A 275 -92.16 -53.76 62.04
N GLU A 276 -92.79 -52.73 61.49
CA GLU A 276 -94.03 -52.15 62.04
C GLU A 276 -95.16 -53.20 62.08
N THR A 277 -95.37 -53.96 61.00
CA THR A 277 -96.36 -55.06 60.96
C THR A 277 -96.08 -56.13 62.02
N VAL A 278 -94.83 -56.57 62.19
CA VAL A 278 -94.45 -57.55 63.21
C VAL A 278 -94.74 -57.02 64.63
N GLN A 279 -94.52 -55.73 64.87
CA GLN A 279 -94.86 -55.12 66.16
C GLN A 279 -96.37 -55.15 66.44
N ASP A 280 -97.20 -54.88 65.44
CA ASP A 280 -98.65 -54.97 65.54
C ASP A 280 -99.12 -56.41 65.82
N ASP A 281 -98.57 -57.40 65.10
CA ASP A 281 -98.85 -58.83 65.34
C ASP A 281 -98.46 -59.26 66.76
N LEU A 282 -97.34 -58.75 67.28
CA LEU A 282 -96.90 -59.02 68.65
C LEU A 282 -97.89 -58.44 69.68
N LYS A 283 -98.45 -57.26 69.40
CA LYS A 283 -99.46 -56.61 70.24
C LYS A 283 -100.77 -57.40 70.27
N ILE A 284 -101.22 -57.92 69.13
CA ILE A 284 -102.38 -58.81 69.02
C ILE A 284 -102.13 -60.10 69.81
N THR A 285 -100.96 -60.71 69.63
CA THR A 285 -100.58 -61.93 70.35
C THR A 285 -100.62 -61.71 71.87
N LYS A 286 -100.11 -60.57 72.34
CA LYS A 286 -100.16 -60.19 73.76
C LYS A 286 -101.61 -60.10 74.28
N GLN A 287 -102.51 -59.47 73.53
CA GLN A 287 -103.93 -59.40 73.90
C GLN A 287 -104.57 -60.80 73.98
N ASN A 288 -104.29 -61.68 73.02
CA ASN A 288 -104.81 -63.05 73.05
C ASN A 288 -104.33 -63.82 74.29
N VAL A 289 -103.08 -63.63 74.71
CA VAL A 289 -102.55 -64.25 75.94
C VAL A 289 -103.26 -63.72 77.18
N GLU A 290 -103.55 -62.42 77.26
CA GLU A 290 -104.33 -61.83 78.37
C GLU A 290 -105.75 -62.45 78.43
N THR A 291 -106.43 -62.61 77.30
CA THR A 291 -107.76 -63.26 77.25
C THR A 291 -107.73 -64.70 77.77
N VAL A 292 -106.73 -65.50 77.36
CA VAL A 292 -106.57 -66.89 77.82
C VAL A 292 -106.32 -66.96 79.34
N GLN A 293 -105.59 -65.98 79.91
CA GLN A 293 -105.39 -65.91 81.35
C GLN A 293 -106.70 -65.64 82.11
N ASP A 294 -107.58 -64.80 81.57
CA ASP A 294 -108.89 -64.52 82.17
C ASP A 294 -109.82 -65.74 82.09
N ASP A 295 -109.85 -66.45 80.96
CA ASP A 295 -110.59 -67.72 80.82
C ASP A 295 -110.13 -68.78 81.84
N PHE A 296 -108.81 -68.83 82.10
CA PHE A 296 -108.25 -69.73 83.10
C PHE A 296 -108.70 -69.37 84.53
N LYS A 297 -108.81 -68.08 84.87
CA LYS A 297 -109.37 -67.64 86.16
C LYS A 297 -110.83 -68.07 86.34
N ILE A 298 -111.66 -67.90 85.30
CA ILE A 298 -113.07 -68.30 85.32
C ILE A 298 -113.20 -69.81 85.53
N THR A 299 -112.39 -70.59 84.80
CA THR A 299 -112.37 -72.05 84.94
C THR A 299 -112.00 -72.47 86.37
N LYS A 300 -111.01 -71.81 86.99
CA LYS A 300 -110.63 -72.07 88.38
C LYS A 300 -111.76 -71.77 89.37
N GLN A 301 -112.53 -70.70 89.16
CA GLN A 301 -113.71 -70.38 89.97
C GLN A 301 -114.79 -71.45 89.87
N ASN A 302 -115.10 -71.92 88.66
CA ASN A 302 -116.11 -72.96 88.46
C ASN A 302 -115.75 -74.27 89.17
N VAL A 303 -114.47 -74.63 89.21
CA VAL A 303 -113.97 -75.83 89.93
C VAL A 303 -114.16 -75.72 91.45
N GLU A 304 -113.98 -74.53 92.04
CA GLU A 304 -114.26 -74.30 93.47
C GLU A 304 -115.75 -74.47 93.78
N THR A 305 -116.65 -73.93 92.96
CA THR A 305 -118.10 -74.05 93.17
C THR A 305 -118.57 -75.52 93.19
N VAL A 306 -118.09 -76.32 92.24
CA VAL A 306 -118.42 -77.77 92.17
C VAL A 306 -117.94 -78.52 93.43
N LYS A 307 -116.81 -78.09 94.01
CA LYS A 307 -116.25 -78.69 95.22
C LYS A 307 -117.13 -78.44 96.45
N ASP A 308 -117.75 -77.25 96.54
CA ASP A 308 -118.68 -76.91 97.61
C ASP A 308 -120.01 -77.67 97.50
N ASP A 309 -120.56 -77.82 96.29
CA ASP A 309 -121.78 -78.60 96.03
C ASP A 309 -121.63 -80.07 96.45
N LEU A 310 -120.45 -80.66 96.21
CA LEU A 310 -120.12 -82.02 96.64
C LEU A 310 -120.11 -82.17 98.16
N LYS A 311 -119.70 -81.12 98.90
CA LYS A 311 -119.65 -81.12 100.36
C LYS A 311 -121.05 -81.11 100.98
N ILE A 312 -121.96 -80.33 100.40
CA ILE A 312 -123.37 -80.27 100.79
C ILE A 312 -124.04 -81.62 100.56
N THR A 313 -123.81 -82.22 99.38
CA THR A 313 -124.36 -83.54 99.04
C THR A 313 -123.96 -84.62 100.05
N LYS A 314 -122.70 -84.59 100.52
CA LYS A 314 -122.21 -85.54 101.53
C LYS A 314 -122.94 -85.41 102.88
N GLN A 315 -123.21 -84.20 103.35
CA GLN A 315 -123.93 -83.97 104.61
C GLN A 315 -125.38 -84.47 104.56
N ASN A 316 -126.05 -84.31 103.41
CA ASN A 316 -127.42 -84.82 103.21
C ASN A 316 -127.50 -86.35 103.33
N ILE A 317 -126.48 -87.07 102.84
CA ILE A 317 -126.42 -88.55 102.91
C ILE A 317 -126.27 -89.03 104.36
N GLU A 318 -125.44 -88.36 105.18
CA GLU A 318 -125.26 -88.71 106.60
C GLU A 318 -126.56 -88.55 107.40
N SER A 319 -127.31 -87.47 107.18
CA SER A 319 -128.61 -87.25 107.84
C SER A 319 -129.66 -88.33 107.54
N VAL A 320 -129.69 -88.84 106.29
CA VAL A 320 -130.60 -89.93 105.91
C VAL A 320 -130.25 -91.24 106.62
N GLN A 321 -128.96 -91.52 106.83
CA GLN A 321 -128.53 -92.73 107.53
C GLN A 321 -128.94 -92.75 109.01
N ASP A 322 -128.91 -91.62 109.70
CA ASP A 322 -129.33 -91.52 111.10
C ASP A 322 -130.84 -91.76 111.28
N ASN A 323 -131.68 -91.22 110.38
CA ASN A 323 -133.13 -91.43 110.40
C ASN A 323 -133.51 -92.92 110.21
N LEU A 324 -132.77 -93.64 109.39
CA LEU A 324 -132.96 -95.08 109.16
C LEU A 324 -132.66 -95.91 110.42
N LYS A 325 -131.69 -95.48 111.24
CA LYS A 325 -131.31 -96.13 112.50
C LYS A 325 -132.40 -96.02 113.56
N ILE A 326 -133.00 -94.83 113.69
CA ILE A 326 -134.14 -94.57 114.61
C ILE A 326 -135.35 -95.42 114.22
N THR A 327 -135.66 -95.49 112.91
CA THR A 327 -136.79 -96.28 112.41
C THR A 327 -136.66 -97.77 112.74
N LYS A 328 -135.44 -98.32 112.66
CA LYS A 328 -135.17 -99.72 112.99
C LYS A 328 -135.42 -100.04 114.47
N GLN A 329 -135.09 -99.11 115.37
CA GLN A 329 -135.30 -99.27 116.82
C GLN A 329 -136.80 -99.30 117.18
N ASN A 330 -137.61 -98.44 116.57
CA ASN A 330 -139.06 -98.41 116.79
C ASN A 330 -139.75 -99.72 116.36
N VAL A 331 -139.25 -100.39 115.32
CA VAL A 331 -139.78 -101.68 114.84
C VAL A 331 -139.50 -102.83 115.83
N GLU A 332 -138.37 -102.81 116.53
CA GLU A 332 -138.06 -103.81 117.56
C GLU A 332 -138.98 -103.67 118.79
N THR A 333 -139.25 -102.45 119.24
CA THR A 333 -140.13 -102.20 120.40
C THR A 333 -141.56 -102.70 120.17
N VAL A 334 -142.13 -102.46 118.97
CA VAL A 334 -143.47 -102.94 118.59
C VAL A 334 -143.55 -104.47 118.59
N LYS A 335 -142.44 -105.15 118.27
CA LYS A 335 -142.37 -106.60 118.22
C LYS A 335 -142.42 -107.24 119.61
N ASP A 336 -141.86 -106.57 120.62
CA ASP A 336 -141.88 -107.03 122.01
C ASP A 336 -143.26 -106.82 122.65
N ASP A 337 -143.95 -105.70 122.37
CA ASP A 337 -145.33 -105.43 122.82
C ASP A 337 -146.33 -106.49 122.32
N LEU A 338 -146.16 -106.94 121.07
CA LEU A 338 -146.94 -108.02 120.45
C LEU A 338 -146.76 -109.37 121.17
N LYS A 339 -145.57 -109.62 121.72
CA LYS A 339 -145.25 -110.86 122.44
C LYS A 339 -145.93 -110.91 123.81
N ILE A 340 -145.94 -109.79 124.52
CA ILE A 340 -146.63 -109.62 125.81
C ILE A 340 -148.15 -109.79 125.63
N THR A 341 -148.71 -109.20 124.58
CA THR A 341 -150.14 -109.30 124.26
C THR A 341 -150.58 -110.75 124.03
N LYS A 342 -149.75 -111.54 123.32
CA LYS A 342 -150.02 -112.95 123.07
C LYS A 342 -150.05 -113.79 124.36
N GLN A 343 -149.19 -113.46 125.33
CA GLN A 343 -149.09 -114.18 126.59
C GLN A 343 -150.29 -113.91 127.52
N ASN A 344 -150.84 -112.69 127.47
CA ASN A 344 -152.06 -112.33 128.19
C ASN A 344 -153.29 -113.11 127.66
N ILE A 345 -153.37 -113.35 126.35
CA ILE A 345 -154.46 -114.12 125.73
C ILE A 345 -154.43 -115.59 126.18
N GLU A 346 -153.25 -116.20 126.30
CA GLU A 346 -153.13 -117.59 126.76
C GLU A 346 -153.53 -117.78 128.23
N ASN A 347 -153.32 -116.77 129.09
CA ASN A 347 -153.70 -116.82 130.49
C ASN A 347 -155.23 -116.74 130.69
N VAL A 348 -155.92 -115.86 129.94
CA VAL A 348 -157.40 -115.82 129.94
C VAL A 348 -157.99 -117.16 129.48
N ASN A 349 -157.33 -117.84 128.53
CA ASN A 349 -157.77 -119.13 128.02
C ASN A 349 -157.60 -120.28 129.04
N LYS A 350 -156.76 -120.11 130.06
CA LYS A 350 -156.67 -121.02 131.21
C LYS A 350 -157.74 -120.74 132.26
N ASP A 351 -158.04 -119.48 132.53
CA ASP A 351 -159.07 -119.09 133.51
C ASP A 351 -160.48 -119.56 133.11
N VAL A 352 -160.80 -119.56 131.81
CA VAL A 352 -162.08 -120.09 131.31
C VAL A 352 -162.19 -121.61 131.49
N LYS A 353 -161.08 -122.36 131.35
CA LYS A 353 -161.07 -123.82 131.54
C LYS A 353 -161.25 -124.24 133.00
N MET A 354 -160.83 -123.41 133.95
CA MET A 354 -160.93 -123.73 135.39
C MET A 354 -162.34 -123.50 135.94
N ASN A 355 -163.16 -122.66 135.29
CA ASN A 355 -164.48 -122.29 135.81
C ASN A 355 -165.65 -123.20 135.39
N GLN A 356 -165.48 -124.14 134.45
CA GLN A 356 -166.56 -125.08 134.09
C GLN A 356 -166.28 -126.54 134.44
N GLN A 357 -165.10 -126.88 134.98
CA GLN A 357 -164.91 -128.13 135.73
C GLN A 357 -165.50 -128.05 137.16
N ASN A 358 -166.07 -126.90 137.56
CA ASN A 358 -166.64 -126.67 138.90
C ASN A 358 -168.18 -126.79 138.99
N MET A 359 -168.87 -127.36 137.99
CA MET A 359 -170.34 -127.56 138.04
C MET A 359 -170.79 -129.03 137.90
N ASP A 360 -169.88 -129.99 138.09
CA ASP A 360 -170.18 -131.44 138.14
C ASP A 360 -170.30 -132.02 139.57
N ILE A 361 -170.60 -131.22 140.62
CA ILE A 361 -170.83 -131.75 141.99
C ILE A 361 -172.04 -131.10 142.71
N PHE A 362 -173.22 -131.05 142.08
CA PHE A 362 -174.52 -131.23 142.77
C PHE A 362 -175.65 -131.54 141.78
#